data_AF-Q8G9S3-F1
#
_entry.id   AF-Q8G9S3-F1
#
_cell.length_a   1.000
_cell.length_b   1.000
_cell.length_c   1.000
_cell.angle_alpha   90.00
_cell.angle_beta   90.00
_cell.angle_gamma   90.00
#
_symmetry.space_group_name_H-M   'P 1'
#
loop_
_entity.id
_entity.type
_entity.pdbx_description
1 polymer ?
#
loop_
_entity_poly.entity_id
_entity_poly.type
_entity_poly.pdbx_seq_one_letter_code
_entity_poly.pdbx_strand_id
1 'polypeptide(L)'
;GRKASSTVLTLQALEGITSGKNAEISLYDGATLNLASNSVKLMGNVWMGRLQYVGAYLAPSYSTINTSKVVGEVDFNHLTVGDRNAAQAGIIASNKTNIGTLDLWQSAGLNIIAPPEGGYKDKPNNTNSQSGAKNDKNESAKNDKQDSNTQVINPPNSGQKTEIQPTQVIDGPFAGAKDTVVNINRINTNADGTIKVGGYTASLTTN
;
A
#
# COMPACT_ATOMS: atom_id res chain seq x y z
N GLY A 1 -11.88 13.14 19.44
CA GLY A 1 -11.89 11.65 19.40
C GLY A 1 -10.58 11.12 18.85
N ARG A 2 -10.38 9.80 18.90
CA ARG A 2 -9.21 9.13 18.28
C ARG A 2 -9.24 9.35 16.76
N LYS A 3 -8.06 9.60 16.16
CA LYS A 3 -7.90 9.72 14.71
C LYS A 3 -7.84 8.33 14.08
N ALA A 4 -8.33 8.20 12.85
CA ALA A 4 -8.21 6.96 12.09
C ALA A 4 -6.74 6.69 11.71
N SER A 5 -6.39 5.40 11.63
CA SER A 5 -5.09 4.91 11.15
C SER A 5 -5.24 4.22 9.80
N SER A 6 -4.14 3.71 9.25
CA SER A 6 -4.15 2.92 8.03
C SER A 6 -5.00 1.64 8.15
N THR A 7 -5.50 1.17 7.02
CA THR A 7 -6.29 -0.06 6.90
C THR A 7 -5.98 -0.78 5.60
N VAL A 8 -6.04 -2.11 5.64
CA VAL A 8 -5.90 -2.96 4.46
C VAL A 8 -7.13 -3.85 4.37
N LEU A 9 -7.88 -3.72 3.28
CA LEU A 9 -8.99 -4.60 2.95
C LEU A 9 -8.60 -5.49 1.78
N THR A 10 -8.79 -6.80 1.94
CA THR A 10 -8.57 -7.77 0.86
C THR A 10 -9.90 -8.41 0.48
N LEU A 11 -10.28 -8.28 -0.79
CA LEU A 11 -11.41 -8.99 -1.36
C LEU A 11 -10.89 -10.07 -2.31
N GLN A 12 -11.23 -11.32 -2.01
CA GLN A 12 -10.84 -12.46 -2.82
C GLN A 12 -12.10 -13.21 -3.27
N ALA A 13 -12.21 -13.41 -4.58
CA ALA A 13 -13.31 -14.15 -5.20
C ALA A 13 -12.74 -15.06 -6.29
N LEU A 14 -13.38 -16.20 -6.54
CA LEU A 14 -12.93 -17.10 -7.60
C LEU A 14 -13.32 -16.59 -8.99
N GLU A 15 -14.53 -16.05 -9.15
CA GLU A 15 -15.05 -15.65 -10.45
C GLU A 15 -14.74 -14.19 -10.77
N GLY A 16 -15.32 -13.26 -10.03
CA GLY A 16 -15.10 -11.84 -10.26
C GLY A 16 -15.64 -10.97 -9.15
N ILE A 17 -15.15 -9.72 -9.12
CA ILE A 17 -15.58 -8.70 -8.18
C ILE A 17 -16.26 -7.60 -8.98
N THR A 18 -17.58 -7.45 -8.80
CA THR A 18 -18.37 -6.47 -9.54
C THR A 18 -19.08 -5.50 -8.62
N SER A 19 -19.29 -4.26 -9.05
CA SER A 19 -20.15 -3.30 -8.34
C SER A 19 -21.33 -2.83 -9.20
N GLY A 20 -22.40 -2.38 -8.53
CA GLY A 20 -23.50 -1.69 -9.19
C GLY A 20 -23.14 -0.26 -9.57
N LYS A 21 -23.89 0.35 -10.50
CA LYS A 21 -23.64 1.73 -10.99
C LYS A 21 -23.68 2.81 -9.90
N ASN A 22 -24.47 2.58 -8.84
CA ASN A 22 -24.64 3.53 -7.74
C ASN A 22 -23.70 3.24 -6.56
N ALA A 23 -22.83 2.23 -6.65
CA ALA A 23 -21.88 1.94 -5.60
C ALA A 23 -20.77 2.99 -5.59
N GLU A 24 -20.45 3.53 -4.42
CA GLU A 24 -19.28 4.38 -4.24
C GLU A 24 -18.25 3.64 -3.36
N ILE A 25 -17.03 3.50 -3.88
CA ILE A 25 -15.91 2.94 -3.14
C ILE A 25 -14.95 4.08 -2.83
N SER A 26 -14.99 4.59 -1.59
CA SER A 26 -14.12 5.69 -1.15
C SER A 26 -12.96 5.18 -0.30
N LEU A 27 -11.74 5.39 -0.79
CA LEU A 27 -10.50 5.19 -0.04
C LEU A 27 -10.02 6.53 0.52
N TYR A 28 -9.82 6.55 1.83
CA TYR A 28 -9.25 7.69 2.56
C TYR A 28 -7.75 7.49 2.78
N ASP A 29 -7.12 8.45 3.43
CA ASP A 29 -5.71 8.38 3.78
C ASP A 29 -5.35 7.08 4.53
N GLY A 30 -4.31 6.40 4.06
CA GLY A 30 -3.81 5.15 4.61
C GLY A 30 -4.62 3.90 4.23
N ALA A 31 -5.63 4.01 3.36
CA ALA A 31 -6.42 2.87 2.92
C ALA A 31 -5.76 2.12 1.74
N THR A 32 -5.69 0.80 1.85
CA THR A 32 -5.30 -0.11 0.76
C THR A 32 -6.42 -1.11 0.48
N LEU A 33 -6.79 -1.27 -0.79
CA LEU A 33 -7.74 -2.28 -1.28
C LEU A 33 -7.03 -3.29 -2.16
N ASN A 34 -6.87 -4.52 -1.70
CA ASN A 34 -6.35 -5.63 -2.50
C ASN A 34 -7.51 -6.39 -3.14
N LEU A 35 -7.43 -6.62 -4.44
CA LEU A 35 -8.41 -7.37 -5.23
C LEU A 35 -7.72 -8.58 -5.86
N ALA A 36 -8.27 -9.77 -5.60
CA ALA A 36 -7.80 -11.03 -6.15
C ALA A 36 -8.98 -11.82 -6.71
N SER A 37 -9.04 -11.96 -8.04
CA SER A 37 -10.11 -12.68 -8.75
C SER A 37 -9.77 -12.88 -10.23
N ASN A 38 -10.62 -13.57 -10.99
CA ASN A 38 -10.40 -13.64 -12.44
C ASN A 38 -10.73 -12.32 -13.15
N SER A 39 -11.64 -11.50 -12.61
CA SER A 39 -12.00 -10.21 -13.22
C SER A 39 -12.52 -9.21 -12.20
N VAL A 40 -12.26 -7.92 -12.43
CA VAL A 40 -12.79 -6.83 -11.61
C VAL A 40 -13.57 -5.89 -12.51
N LYS A 41 -14.81 -5.55 -12.13
CA LYS A 41 -15.65 -4.60 -12.85
C LYS A 41 -16.40 -3.68 -11.92
N LEU A 42 -15.83 -2.49 -11.68
CA LEU A 42 -16.38 -1.50 -10.77
C LEU A 42 -17.16 -0.47 -11.58
N MET A 43 -18.49 -0.63 -11.58
CA MET A 43 -19.40 0.18 -12.41
C MET A 43 -19.73 1.55 -11.81
N GLY A 44 -19.63 1.68 -10.49
CA GLY A 44 -19.84 2.94 -9.80
C GLY A 44 -18.57 3.77 -9.66
N ASN A 45 -18.62 4.83 -8.84
CA ASN A 45 -17.48 5.71 -8.63
C ASN A 45 -16.49 5.09 -7.64
N VAL A 46 -15.23 5.01 -8.05
CA VAL A 46 -14.11 4.69 -7.17
C VAL A 46 -13.39 5.98 -6.85
N TRP A 47 -13.40 6.38 -5.58
CA TRP A 47 -12.77 7.61 -5.11
C TRP A 47 -11.51 7.29 -4.32
N MET A 48 -10.35 7.71 -4.81
CA MET A 48 -9.06 7.54 -4.16
C MET A 48 -8.59 8.84 -3.53
N GLY A 49 -8.17 8.79 -2.27
CA GLY A 49 -7.60 9.93 -1.54
C GLY A 49 -8.62 11.00 -1.15
N ARG A 50 -9.82 10.58 -0.74
CA ARG A 50 -10.90 11.51 -0.33
C ARG A 50 -10.53 12.27 0.94
N LEU A 51 -11.04 13.50 1.07
CA LEU A 51 -10.80 14.35 2.24
C LEU A 51 -11.37 13.70 3.51
N GLN A 52 -10.49 13.32 4.43
CA GLN A 52 -10.88 12.60 5.64
C GLN A 52 -11.49 13.51 6.72
N TYR A 53 -11.00 14.75 6.83
CA TYR A 53 -11.47 15.70 7.83
C TYR A 53 -11.74 17.06 7.19
N VAL A 54 -12.83 17.68 7.61
CA VAL A 54 -13.19 19.05 7.19
C VAL A 54 -12.03 20.00 7.49
N GLY A 55 -11.63 20.78 6.48
CA GLY A 55 -10.55 21.77 6.59
C GLY A 55 -9.12 21.22 6.45
N ALA A 56 -8.93 19.90 6.34
CA ALA A 56 -7.59 19.30 6.20
C ALA A 56 -7.07 19.29 4.74
N TYR A 57 -7.32 20.36 3.99
CA TYR A 57 -7.01 20.46 2.56
C TYR A 57 -5.51 20.36 2.22
N LEU A 58 -4.64 20.65 3.18
CA LEU A 58 -3.19 20.57 3.02
C LEU A 58 -2.62 19.18 3.34
N ALA A 59 -3.42 18.28 3.91
CA ALA A 59 -2.96 16.94 4.22
C ALA A 59 -2.89 16.13 2.91
N PRO A 60 -1.71 15.58 2.55
CA PRO A 60 -1.66 14.60 1.48
C PRO A 60 -2.48 13.37 1.91
N SER A 61 -3.22 12.79 0.97
CA SER A 61 -3.99 11.57 1.22
C SER A 61 -3.47 10.46 0.33
N TYR A 62 -2.92 9.42 0.94
CA TYR A 62 -2.37 8.27 0.24
C TYR A 62 -3.39 7.13 0.22
N SER A 63 -3.60 6.55 -0.95
CA SER A 63 -4.45 5.37 -1.07
C SER A 63 -3.96 4.46 -2.18
N THR A 64 -4.17 3.16 -1.99
CA THR A 64 -3.69 2.15 -2.92
C THR A 64 -4.81 1.20 -3.31
N ILE A 65 -4.99 0.97 -4.61
CA ILE A 65 -5.73 -0.18 -5.11
C ILE A 65 -4.73 -1.14 -5.72
N ASN A 66 -4.73 -2.38 -5.24
CA ASN A 66 -3.83 -3.41 -5.72
C ASN A 66 -4.64 -4.50 -6.43
N THR A 67 -4.50 -4.55 -7.75
CA THR A 67 -5.11 -5.56 -8.62
C THR A 67 -4.06 -6.51 -9.20
N SER A 68 -2.85 -6.56 -8.64
CA SER A 68 -1.76 -7.45 -9.10
C SER A 68 -2.13 -8.93 -9.14
N LYS A 69 -3.14 -9.34 -8.37
CA LYS A 69 -3.67 -10.71 -8.31
C LYS A 69 -4.96 -10.90 -9.12
N VAL A 70 -5.33 -9.94 -9.97
CA VAL A 70 -6.40 -10.10 -10.94
C VAL A 70 -5.81 -10.73 -12.20
N VAL A 71 -6.33 -11.90 -12.57
CA VAL A 71 -5.77 -12.68 -13.69
C VAL A 71 -6.23 -12.13 -15.04
N GLY A 72 -7.50 -11.75 -15.14
CA GLY A 72 -8.09 -11.16 -16.34
C GLY A 72 -8.08 -9.64 -16.28
N GLU A 73 -9.18 -9.05 -16.77
CA GLU A 73 -9.29 -7.60 -16.94
C GLU A 73 -9.78 -6.89 -15.66
N VAL A 74 -9.29 -5.67 -15.50
CA VAL A 74 -9.74 -4.72 -14.48
C VAL A 74 -10.44 -3.57 -15.19
N ASP A 75 -11.72 -3.37 -14.90
CA ASP A 75 -12.54 -2.30 -15.46
C ASP A 75 -13.00 -1.35 -14.35
N PHE A 76 -12.52 -0.10 -14.39
CA PHE A 76 -13.08 1.01 -13.64
C PHE A 76 -13.97 1.82 -14.56
N ASN A 77 -15.27 1.92 -14.26
CA ASN A 77 -16.16 2.78 -15.04
C ASN A 77 -15.88 4.26 -14.78
N HIS A 78 -15.68 4.63 -13.51
CA HIS A 78 -15.37 6.00 -13.10
C HIS A 78 -14.39 5.98 -11.92
N LEU A 79 -13.24 6.62 -12.11
CA LEU A 79 -12.20 6.80 -11.10
C LEU A 79 -12.05 8.29 -10.79
N THR A 80 -12.17 8.66 -9.52
CA THR A 80 -11.94 10.00 -9.01
C THR A 80 -10.72 9.99 -8.10
N VAL A 81 -9.80 10.95 -8.25
CA VAL A 81 -8.61 11.06 -7.39
C VAL A 81 -8.52 12.44 -6.76
N GLY A 82 -8.49 12.45 -5.44
CA GLY A 82 -8.44 13.67 -4.63
C GLY A 82 -9.80 14.32 -4.43
N ASP A 83 -9.88 15.11 -3.37
CA ASP A 83 -11.05 15.92 -3.00
C ASP A 83 -10.54 17.13 -2.22
N ARG A 84 -10.29 18.25 -2.91
CA ARG A 84 -9.76 19.49 -2.30
C ARG A 84 -8.45 19.29 -1.53
N ASN A 85 -7.66 18.29 -1.89
CA ASN A 85 -6.42 17.93 -1.23
C ASN A 85 -5.34 17.49 -2.23
N ALA A 86 -4.10 17.41 -1.78
CA ALA A 86 -2.98 16.91 -2.58
C ALA A 86 -2.89 15.38 -2.53
N ALA A 87 -3.98 14.69 -2.89
CA ALA A 87 -4.03 13.22 -2.88
C ALA A 87 -2.95 12.61 -3.78
N GLN A 88 -2.37 11.50 -3.34
CA GLN A 88 -1.40 10.70 -4.08
C GLN A 88 -1.88 9.25 -4.08
N ALA A 89 -2.55 8.87 -5.16
CA ALA A 89 -3.13 7.56 -5.34
C ALA A 89 -2.19 6.64 -6.11
N GLY A 90 -2.20 5.35 -5.76
CA GLY A 90 -1.46 4.30 -6.46
C GLY A 90 -2.37 3.17 -6.91
N ILE A 91 -2.25 2.75 -8.17
CA ILE A 91 -2.83 1.50 -8.67
C ILE A 91 -1.69 0.56 -9.02
N ILE A 92 -1.58 -0.55 -8.30
CA ILE A 92 -0.71 -1.67 -8.70
C ILE A 92 -1.55 -2.53 -9.63
N ALA A 93 -1.38 -2.34 -10.93
CA ALA A 93 -2.28 -2.82 -11.97
C ALA A 93 -2.06 -4.31 -12.28
N SER A 94 -3.08 -4.97 -12.84
CA SER A 94 -2.86 -6.23 -13.56
C SER A 94 -2.40 -5.92 -14.99
N ASN A 95 -2.19 -6.96 -15.81
CA ASN A 95 -1.74 -6.80 -17.20
C ASN A 95 -2.67 -5.91 -18.03
N LYS A 96 -3.98 -5.90 -17.76
CA LYS A 96 -4.95 -5.14 -18.54
C LYS A 96 -5.92 -4.38 -17.64
N THR A 97 -5.74 -3.05 -17.63
CA THR A 97 -6.57 -2.13 -16.85
C THR A 97 -7.25 -1.15 -17.79
N ASN A 98 -8.58 -1.09 -17.73
CA ASN A 98 -9.40 -0.15 -18.45
C ASN A 98 -10.05 0.84 -17.47
N ILE A 99 -9.96 2.13 -17.76
CA ILE A 99 -10.54 3.21 -16.99
C ILE A 99 -11.43 4.01 -17.94
N GLY A 100 -12.73 4.08 -17.63
CA GLY A 100 -13.69 4.88 -18.39
C GLY A 100 -13.41 6.36 -18.25
N THR A 101 -13.92 6.97 -17.18
CA THR A 101 -13.63 8.37 -16.85
C THR A 101 -12.67 8.45 -15.67
N LEU A 102 -11.60 9.22 -15.82
CA LEU A 102 -10.68 9.62 -14.76
C LEU A 102 -10.86 11.10 -14.45
N ASP A 103 -11.29 11.42 -13.23
CA ASP A 103 -11.39 12.79 -12.72
C ASP A 103 -10.28 13.03 -11.69
N LEU A 104 -9.34 13.91 -12.01
CA LEU A 104 -8.27 14.32 -11.08
C LEU A 104 -8.63 15.65 -10.41
N TRP A 105 -8.35 15.78 -9.11
CA TRP A 105 -8.29 17.09 -8.48
C TRP A 105 -7.08 17.88 -8.99
N GLN A 106 -7.16 19.20 -9.02
CA GLN A 106 -6.12 20.10 -9.56
C GLN A 106 -4.71 19.87 -8.98
N SER A 107 -4.61 19.29 -7.78
CA SER A 107 -3.35 18.94 -7.11
C SER A 107 -3.17 17.45 -6.82
N ALA A 108 -3.99 16.58 -7.44
CA ALA A 108 -3.91 15.14 -7.24
C ALA A 108 -2.87 14.48 -8.15
N GLY A 109 -2.20 13.47 -7.64
CA GLY A 109 -1.36 12.55 -8.39
C GLY A 109 -1.95 11.15 -8.41
N LEU A 110 -1.89 10.49 -9.57
CA LEU A 110 -2.18 9.07 -9.74
C LEU A 110 -0.96 8.37 -10.35
N ASN A 111 -0.49 7.31 -9.71
CA ASN A 111 0.56 6.44 -10.25
C ASN A 111 -0.03 5.05 -10.56
N ILE A 112 -0.04 4.67 -11.83
CA ILE A 112 -0.45 3.33 -12.26
C ILE A 112 0.81 2.54 -12.59
N ILE A 113 1.05 1.47 -11.84
CA ILE A 113 2.23 0.62 -12.00
C ILE A 113 1.77 -0.65 -12.70
N ALA A 114 2.16 -0.82 -13.95
CA ALA A 114 2.01 -2.06 -14.69
C ALA A 114 3.01 -3.13 -14.20
N PRO A 115 2.68 -4.42 -14.35
CA PRO A 115 3.57 -5.50 -13.92
C PRO A 115 4.89 -5.50 -14.70
N PRO A 116 6.02 -5.87 -14.06
CA PRO A 116 7.28 -6.08 -14.75
C PRO A 116 7.22 -7.36 -15.60
N GLU A 117 8.21 -7.53 -16.48
CA GLU A 117 8.40 -8.77 -17.22
C GLU A 117 8.51 -9.97 -16.25
N GLY A 118 7.68 -11.01 -16.47
CA GLY A 118 7.56 -12.16 -15.56
C GLY A 118 6.59 -11.98 -14.38
N GLY A 119 5.91 -10.82 -14.30
CA GLY A 119 4.86 -10.55 -13.32
C GLY A 119 5.35 -10.21 -11.91
N TYR A 120 4.42 -9.84 -11.03
CA TYR A 120 4.74 -9.58 -9.62
C TYR A 120 5.09 -10.87 -8.89
N LYS A 121 6.27 -10.89 -8.27
CA LYS A 121 6.68 -11.99 -7.40
C LYS A 121 6.10 -11.79 -6.01
N ASP A 122 5.68 -12.89 -5.39
CA ASP A 122 5.36 -12.85 -3.97
C ASP A 122 6.61 -12.51 -3.17
N LYS A 123 6.44 -11.68 -2.14
CA LYS A 123 7.52 -11.40 -1.20
C LYS A 123 8.01 -12.72 -0.62
N PRO A 124 9.33 -13.02 -0.62
CA PRO A 124 9.84 -14.22 0.00
C PRO A 124 9.39 -14.25 1.47
N ASN A 125 8.76 -15.35 1.87
CA ASN A 125 8.25 -15.53 3.23
C ASN A 125 9.44 -15.61 4.18
N ASN A 126 9.65 -14.57 5.00
CA ASN A 126 10.75 -14.54 5.95
C ASN A 126 10.37 -15.32 7.23
N THR A 127 10.00 -16.59 7.09
CA THR A 127 10.09 -17.54 8.20
C THR A 127 11.54 -17.99 8.28
N ASN A 128 12.38 -17.18 8.92
CA ASN A 128 13.57 -17.74 9.55
C ASN A 128 13.07 -18.66 10.66
N SER A 129 13.04 -19.96 10.40
CA SER A 129 13.07 -20.96 11.46
C SER A 129 14.33 -20.68 12.28
N GLN A 130 14.19 -20.02 13.43
CA GLN A 130 15.22 -20.05 14.46
C GLN A 130 15.29 -21.47 15.00
N SER A 131 16.00 -22.34 14.28
CA SER A 131 16.43 -23.63 14.77
C SER A 131 17.91 -23.79 14.43
N GLY A 132 18.74 -23.71 15.47
CA GLY A 132 20.08 -24.29 15.44
C GLY A 132 21.26 -23.33 15.29
N ALA A 133 21.40 -22.33 16.18
CA ALA A 133 22.73 -21.91 16.58
C ALA A 133 23.16 -22.84 17.73
N LYS A 134 24.06 -23.78 17.41
CA LYS A 134 24.76 -24.62 18.39
C LYS A 134 25.44 -23.71 19.42
N ASN A 135 24.99 -23.77 20.67
CA ASN A 135 25.82 -23.32 21.79
C ASN A 135 26.92 -24.36 21.95
N ASP A 136 28.07 -24.10 21.34
CA ASP A 136 29.29 -24.83 21.64
C ASP A 136 29.62 -24.59 23.12
N LYS A 137 29.76 -25.71 23.84
CA LYS A 137 30.22 -25.78 25.23
C LYS A 137 31.43 -24.87 25.43
N ASN A 138 31.36 -23.99 26.43
CA ASN A 138 32.57 -23.51 27.09
C ASN A 138 32.73 -24.31 28.39
N GLU A 139 33.64 -25.26 28.39
CA GLU A 139 34.11 -25.95 29.59
C GLU A 139 35.05 -25.03 30.36
N SER A 140 34.76 -24.77 31.63
CA SER A 140 35.77 -24.30 32.59
C SER A 140 35.41 -24.74 34.01
N ALA A 141 36.12 -25.77 34.45
CA ALA A 141 36.70 -26.03 35.78
C ALA A 141 35.93 -25.74 37.10
N LYS A 142 36.01 -26.75 37.98
CA LYS A 142 35.59 -26.85 39.39
C LYS A 142 36.22 -25.81 40.33
N ASN A 143 35.52 -25.42 41.42
CA ASN A 143 35.82 -25.84 42.81
C ASN A 143 34.98 -25.12 43.89
N ASP A 144 34.32 -25.93 44.72
CA ASP A 144 34.21 -25.98 46.19
C ASP A 144 33.94 -24.75 47.12
N LYS A 145 32.91 -24.95 47.95
CA LYS A 145 32.66 -24.55 49.36
C LYS A 145 32.44 -23.07 49.78
N GLN A 146 31.19 -22.82 50.18
CA GLN A 146 30.70 -22.25 51.46
C GLN A 146 31.30 -20.92 51.99
N ASP A 147 30.53 -19.81 52.01
CA ASP A 147 30.03 -19.18 53.25
C ASP A 147 29.17 -17.91 53.03
N SER A 148 28.22 -17.76 53.96
CA SER A 148 27.38 -16.62 54.38
C SER A 148 27.82 -15.18 53.99
N ASN A 149 26.94 -14.41 53.30
CA ASN A 149 26.42 -13.08 53.70
C ASN A 149 25.84 -12.26 52.51
N THR A 150 24.71 -11.58 52.79
CA THR A 150 24.05 -10.50 52.01
C THR A 150 23.64 -10.82 50.57
N GLN A 151 22.36 -11.17 50.38
CA GLN A 151 21.71 -11.13 49.06
C GLN A 151 21.47 -9.67 48.65
N VAL A 152 22.42 -9.10 47.92
CA VAL A 152 22.18 -7.91 47.11
C VAL A 152 21.33 -8.37 45.91
N ILE A 153 20.04 -8.05 45.91
CA ILE A 153 19.21 -8.22 44.70
C ILE A 153 19.63 -7.10 43.73
N ASN A 154 20.60 -7.37 42.87
CA ASN A 154 20.76 -6.55 41.67
C ASN A 154 19.49 -6.72 40.83
N PRO A 155 18.86 -5.64 40.33
CA PRO A 155 17.83 -5.80 39.29
C PRO A 155 18.45 -6.62 38.15
N PRO A 156 17.72 -7.58 37.55
CA PRO A 156 18.26 -8.34 36.45
C PRO A 156 18.76 -7.35 35.42
N ASN A 157 20.06 -7.45 35.10
CA ASN A 157 20.71 -6.66 34.08
C ASN A 157 20.10 -7.08 32.75
N SER A 158 18.90 -6.60 32.44
CA SER A 158 18.21 -6.84 31.18
C SER A 158 18.98 -6.04 30.15
N GLY A 159 20.09 -6.60 29.68
CA GLY A 159 20.85 -6.04 28.58
C GLY A 159 19.88 -5.71 27.45
N GLN A 160 19.98 -4.49 26.91
CA GLN A 160 19.20 -4.11 25.75
C GLN A 160 19.48 -5.11 24.63
N LYS A 161 18.45 -5.88 24.26
CA LYS A 161 18.55 -6.84 23.18
C LYS A 161 18.40 -6.07 21.88
N THR A 162 19.40 -6.13 21.02
CA THR A 162 19.29 -5.59 19.66
C THR A 162 18.23 -6.36 18.89
N GLU A 163 17.23 -5.65 18.38
CA GLU A 163 16.24 -6.19 17.45
C GLU A 163 16.69 -5.87 16.02
N ILE A 164 16.83 -6.89 15.18
CA ILE A 164 17.09 -6.71 13.76
C ILE A 164 15.74 -6.54 13.08
N GLN A 165 15.51 -5.37 12.48
CA GLN A 165 14.30 -5.15 11.71
C GLN A 165 14.26 -6.05 10.46
N PRO A 166 13.08 -6.53 10.06
CA PRO A 166 12.96 -7.35 8.86
C PRO A 166 13.42 -6.56 7.62
N THR A 167 14.03 -7.25 6.66
CA THR A 167 14.43 -6.65 5.38
C THR A 167 13.24 -5.98 4.71
N GLN A 168 13.34 -4.66 4.53
CA GLN A 168 12.40 -3.88 3.74
C GLN A 168 12.92 -3.83 2.30
N VAL A 169 12.23 -4.52 1.39
CA VAL A 169 12.45 -4.35 -0.05
C VAL A 169 11.69 -3.10 -0.46
N ILE A 170 12.40 -2.13 -1.01
CA ILE A 170 11.83 -0.88 -1.54
C ILE A 170 11.91 -0.97 -3.06
N ASP A 171 10.77 -0.86 -3.72
CA ASP A 171 10.70 -0.90 -5.18
C ASP A 171 11.10 0.46 -5.76
N GLY A 172 12.06 0.45 -6.69
CA GLY A 172 12.39 1.59 -7.54
C GLY A 172 11.52 1.60 -8.81
N PRO A 173 11.59 2.67 -9.64
CA PRO A 173 10.94 2.66 -10.94
C PRO A 173 11.49 1.54 -11.82
N PHE A 174 10.61 0.83 -12.50
CA PHE A 174 10.94 -0.26 -13.43
C PHE A 174 10.00 -0.19 -14.64
N ALA A 175 10.42 -0.75 -15.78
CA ALA A 175 9.59 -0.77 -16.99
C ALA A 175 8.48 -1.83 -16.93
N GLY A 176 7.30 -1.51 -17.44
CA GLY A 176 6.21 -2.48 -17.63
C GLY A 176 6.57 -3.61 -18.62
N ALA A 177 5.91 -4.76 -18.49
CA ALA A 177 6.05 -5.88 -19.43
C ALA A 177 5.43 -5.55 -20.79
N LYS A 178 5.86 -6.25 -21.85
CA LYS A 178 5.47 -5.95 -23.24
C LYS A 178 3.96 -5.97 -23.50
N ASP A 179 3.23 -6.87 -22.84
CA ASP A 179 1.79 -7.09 -23.07
C ASP A 179 0.93 -6.40 -22.00
N THR A 180 1.44 -5.34 -21.37
CA THR A 180 0.70 -4.56 -20.37
C THR A 180 0.01 -3.37 -21.02
N VAL A 181 -1.26 -3.16 -20.66
CA VAL A 181 -2.10 -2.12 -21.25
C VAL A 181 -2.88 -1.40 -20.17
N VAL A 182 -2.76 -0.07 -20.18
CA VAL A 182 -3.58 0.85 -19.40
C VAL A 182 -4.38 1.71 -20.37
N ASN A 183 -5.66 1.38 -20.54
CA ASN A 183 -6.57 2.14 -21.39
C ASN A 183 -7.31 3.16 -20.53
N ILE A 184 -7.20 4.46 -20.85
CA ILE A 184 -7.97 5.52 -20.18
C ILE A 184 -8.75 6.26 -21.24
N ASN A 185 -10.09 6.17 -21.18
CA ASN A 185 -10.94 6.70 -22.25
C ASN A 185 -11.13 8.22 -22.13
N ARG A 186 -11.15 8.76 -20.92
CA ARG A 186 -11.33 10.18 -20.67
C ARG A 186 -10.59 10.62 -19.41
N ILE A 187 -9.88 11.75 -19.49
CA ILE A 187 -9.24 12.41 -18.35
C ILE A 187 -9.84 13.80 -18.22
N ASN A 188 -10.35 14.12 -17.04
CA ASN A 188 -10.77 15.46 -16.66
C ASN A 188 -9.96 15.93 -15.43
N THR A 189 -9.95 17.25 -15.23
CA THR A 189 -9.39 17.87 -14.03
C THR A 189 -10.43 18.78 -13.41
N ASN A 190 -10.71 18.59 -12.12
CA ASN A 190 -11.57 19.43 -11.30
C ASN A 190 -10.73 20.45 -10.54
N ALA A 191 -11.15 21.71 -10.59
CA ALA A 191 -10.48 22.85 -9.95
C ALA A 191 -11.50 23.73 -9.22
N ASP A 192 -11.17 24.26 -8.05
CA ASP A 192 -12.02 25.18 -7.28
C ASP A 192 -11.79 26.67 -7.63
N GLY A 193 -10.88 26.96 -8.56
CA GLY A 193 -10.55 28.33 -8.95
C GLY A 193 -9.63 29.04 -7.96
N THR A 194 -9.09 28.36 -6.96
CA THR A 194 -8.00 28.91 -6.16
C THR A 194 -6.77 29.16 -7.04
N ILE A 195 -5.98 30.17 -6.68
CA ILE A 195 -4.81 30.59 -7.48
C ILE A 195 -3.56 30.42 -6.62
N LYS A 196 -2.53 29.81 -7.21
CA LYS A 196 -1.20 29.67 -6.64
C LYS A 196 -0.17 30.11 -7.68
N VAL A 197 0.94 30.70 -7.24
CA VAL A 197 2.09 31.00 -8.11
C VAL A 197 2.55 29.69 -8.77
N GLY A 198 2.60 29.67 -10.11
CA GLY A 198 2.93 28.47 -10.90
C GLY A 198 1.77 27.50 -11.13
N GLY A 199 0.57 27.78 -10.61
CA GLY A 199 -0.61 26.93 -10.75
C GLY A 199 -0.60 25.68 -9.86
N TYR A 200 -1.54 24.79 -10.15
CA TYR A 200 -1.59 23.46 -9.56
C TYR A 200 -1.25 22.42 -10.62
N THR A 201 -0.63 21.32 -10.20
CA THR A 201 -0.28 20.20 -11.08
C THR A 201 -1.11 18.99 -10.68
N ALA A 202 -2.03 18.60 -11.55
CA ALA A 202 -2.62 17.27 -11.54
C ALA A 202 -1.70 16.36 -12.37
N SER A 203 -1.35 15.17 -11.85
CA SER A 203 -0.44 14.26 -12.53
C SER A 203 -1.01 12.85 -12.63
N LEU A 204 -0.71 12.23 -13.77
CA LEU A 204 -0.87 10.80 -14.01
C LEU A 204 0.48 10.27 -14.49
N THR A 205 0.98 9.23 -13.82
CA THR A 205 2.21 8.53 -14.20
C THR A 205 1.90 7.06 -14.45
N THR A 206 2.49 6.51 -15.50
CA THR A 206 2.52 5.07 -15.79
C THR A 206 3.91 4.69 -16.27
N ASN A 207 4.37 3.48 -15.95
CA ASN A 207 5.69 2.95 -16.30
C ASN A 207 5.72 2.13 -17.60
#